data_AF-A0A383AVM8-F1
#
_entry.id   AF-A0A383AVM8-F1
#
_cell.length_a   1.000
_cell.length_b   1.000
_cell.length_c   1.000
_cell.angle_alpha   90.00
_cell.angle_beta   90.00
_cell.angle_gamma   90.00
#
_symmetry.space_group_name_H-M   'P 1'
#
loop_
_entity.id
_entity.type
_entity.pdbx_description
1 polymer ?
#
loop_
_entity_poly.entity_id
_entity_poly.type
_entity_poly.pdbx_seq_one_letter_code
_entity_poly.pdbx_strand_id
1 'polypeptide(L)'
;TAVSVTVVQTAEGALGEVSNLLIGLRQLAVAAANSATNDYGALTALQTEIRTALESIDRVTRHTRFGNKPLLDGSQGAAGVGNNESVLFMGASAKTRASPVEGYMMEVTRLPEKAFFSAELDDDIAEGLRISLEEEDGNLIEVKTPEGGTAINFMSRLEKTIGDAHLNLDVSYDEEESQLKISHKEYGLAKGFSITSFKEDALTGEVGVPQLLLGLDIEGKLGGESAEGDGLELKGHSDNYMTADLRVA
;
A
#
# COMPACT_ATOMS: atom_id res chain seq x y z
N THR A 1 -4.33 -35.79 13.24
CA THR A 1 -3.81 -35.28 11.95
C THR A 1 -2.57 -34.45 12.21
N ALA A 2 -1.40 -34.83 11.67
CA ALA A 2 -0.11 -34.16 11.94
C ALA A 2 -0.12 -32.65 11.60
N VAL A 3 -0.91 -32.25 10.59
CA VAL A 3 -1.06 -30.85 10.13
C VAL A 3 -1.65 -29.93 11.20
N SER A 4 -2.58 -30.43 12.03
CA SER A 4 -3.19 -29.62 13.09
C SER A 4 -2.22 -29.36 14.24
N VAL A 5 -1.30 -30.31 14.50
CA VAL A 5 -0.27 -30.17 15.54
C VAL A 5 0.78 -29.15 15.12
N THR A 6 1.21 -29.17 13.85
CA THR A 6 2.21 -28.22 13.34
C THR A 6 1.70 -26.79 13.28
N VAL A 7 0.42 -26.58 12.90
CA VAL A 7 -0.20 -25.24 12.92
C VAL A 7 -0.24 -24.67 14.33
N VAL A 8 -0.64 -25.49 15.31
CA VAL A 8 -0.68 -25.09 16.72
C VAL A 8 0.71 -24.76 17.24
N GLN A 9 1.74 -25.54 16.88
CA GLN A 9 3.12 -25.26 17.27
C GLN A 9 3.67 -23.97 16.65
N THR A 10 3.36 -23.66 15.37
CA THR A 10 3.74 -22.40 14.74
C THR A 10 3.06 -21.21 15.44
N ALA A 11 1.78 -21.34 15.76
CA ALA A 11 1.05 -20.33 16.52
C ALA A 11 1.60 -20.18 17.95
N GLU A 12 1.92 -21.28 18.63
CA GLU A 12 2.49 -21.29 19.98
C GLU A 12 3.87 -20.62 20.04
N GLY A 13 4.75 -20.89 19.06
CA GLY A 13 6.05 -20.25 18.96
C GLY A 13 5.95 -18.73 18.80
N ALA A 14 5.07 -18.28 17.90
CA ALA A 14 4.81 -16.87 17.67
C ALA A 14 4.17 -16.18 18.90
N LEU A 15 3.22 -16.84 19.58
CA LEU A 15 2.66 -16.34 20.84
C LEU A 15 3.71 -16.29 21.96
N GLY A 16 4.70 -17.19 21.95
CA GLY A 16 5.86 -17.12 22.83
C GLY A 16 6.71 -15.86 22.57
N GLU A 17 6.93 -15.49 21.32
CA GLU A 17 7.63 -14.26 20.94
C GLU A 17 6.85 -13.00 21.37
N VAL A 18 5.53 -12.97 21.11
CA VAL A 18 4.65 -11.88 21.58
C VAL A 18 4.69 -11.77 23.12
N SER A 19 4.65 -12.90 23.83
CA SER A 19 4.76 -12.92 25.29
C SER A 19 6.08 -12.31 25.78
N ASN A 20 7.20 -12.63 25.15
CA ASN A 20 8.51 -12.05 25.48
C ASN A 20 8.56 -10.55 25.22
N LEU A 21 8.00 -10.08 24.11
CA LEU A 21 7.89 -8.64 23.80
C LEU A 21 7.02 -7.91 24.83
N LEU A 22 5.90 -8.50 25.26
CA LEU A 22 5.03 -7.94 26.30
C LEU A 22 5.72 -7.87 27.66
N ILE A 23 6.55 -8.86 28.00
CA ILE A 23 7.38 -8.83 29.21
C ILE A 23 8.40 -7.68 29.12
N GLY A 24 9.05 -7.48 27.97
CA GLY A 24 9.96 -6.36 27.72
C GLY A 24 9.27 -5.01 27.83
N LEU A 25 8.09 -4.86 27.22
CA LEU A 25 7.25 -3.66 27.34
C LEU A 25 6.92 -3.34 28.80
N ARG A 26 6.59 -4.35 29.61
CA ARG A 26 6.36 -4.16 31.04
C ARG A 26 7.61 -3.64 31.76
N GLN A 27 8.79 -4.15 31.43
CA GLN A 27 10.05 -3.67 32.00
C GLN A 27 10.34 -2.22 31.62
N LEU A 28 10.13 -1.85 30.35
CA LEU A 28 10.27 -0.48 29.86
C LEU A 28 9.27 0.47 30.55
N ALA A 29 8.02 0.04 30.73
CA ALA A 29 7.00 0.82 31.43
C ALA A 29 7.36 1.06 32.91
N VAL A 30 7.88 0.05 33.61
CA VAL A 30 8.38 0.20 34.99
C VAL A 30 9.60 1.13 35.04
N ALA A 31 10.51 1.02 34.06
CA ALA A 31 11.67 1.91 33.96
C ALA A 31 11.25 3.37 33.73
N ALA A 32 10.28 3.61 32.85
CA ALA A 32 9.72 4.94 32.59
C ALA A 32 8.99 5.53 33.83
N ALA A 33 8.30 4.69 34.59
CA ALA A 33 7.59 5.07 35.81
C ALA A 33 8.50 5.44 36.99
N ASN A 34 9.81 5.14 36.93
CA ASN A 34 10.80 5.58 37.92
C ASN A 34 11.23 7.03 37.65
N SER A 35 10.29 7.97 37.75
CA SER A 35 10.45 9.40 37.39
C SER A 35 11.42 10.18 38.30
N ALA A 36 11.94 9.58 39.38
CA ALA A 36 12.94 10.20 40.25
C ALA A 36 14.36 10.22 39.64
N THR A 37 14.60 9.43 38.58
CA THR A 37 15.95 9.21 37.99
C THR A 37 16.02 9.55 36.50
N ASN A 38 14.88 9.72 35.83
CA ASN A 38 14.83 9.90 34.37
C ASN A 38 14.64 11.37 33.99
N ASP A 39 15.50 11.86 33.09
CA ASP A 39 15.27 13.12 32.39
C ASP A 39 14.35 12.95 31.17
N TYR A 40 14.00 14.06 30.52
CA TYR A 40 13.12 14.08 29.35
C TYR A 40 13.69 13.28 28.16
N GLY A 41 15.01 13.27 27.97
CA GLY A 41 15.67 12.53 26.91
C GLY A 41 15.57 11.02 27.12
N ALA A 42 15.78 10.57 28.36
CA ALA A 42 15.63 9.17 28.76
C ALA A 42 14.18 8.67 28.58
N LEU A 43 13.17 9.48 28.96
CA LEU A 43 11.76 9.14 28.75
C LEU A 43 11.40 9.03 27.25
N THR A 44 11.96 9.91 26.42
CA THR A 44 11.75 9.88 24.97
C THR A 44 12.37 8.63 24.32
N ALA A 45 13.56 8.22 24.78
CA ALA A 45 14.22 7.00 24.33
C ALA A 45 13.41 5.75 24.72
N LEU A 46 12.96 5.66 25.97
CA LEU A 46 12.10 4.55 26.45
C LEU A 46 10.78 4.48 25.68
N GLN A 47 10.15 5.62 25.39
CA GLN A 47 8.94 5.66 24.57
C GLN A 47 9.17 5.18 23.13
N THR A 48 10.34 5.47 22.58
CA THR A 48 10.75 4.96 21.26
C THR A 48 10.92 3.44 21.28
N GLU A 49 11.56 2.89 22.30
CA GLU A 49 11.69 1.44 22.47
C GLU A 49 10.34 0.75 22.66
N ILE A 50 9.42 1.36 23.42
CA ILE A 50 8.04 0.88 23.58
C ILE A 50 7.33 0.83 22.23
N ARG A 51 7.45 1.89 21.41
CA ARG A 51 6.84 1.94 20.08
C ARG A 51 7.41 0.83 19.17
N THR A 52 8.72 0.66 19.14
CA THR A 52 9.38 -0.40 18.35
C THR A 52 8.94 -1.79 18.80
N ALA A 53 8.76 -2.03 20.09
CA ALA A 53 8.28 -3.30 20.62
C ALA A 53 6.81 -3.56 20.25
N LEU A 54 5.95 -2.53 20.26
CA LEU A 54 4.56 -2.63 19.78
C LEU A 54 4.50 -2.91 18.28
N GLU A 55 5.28 -2.21 17.46
CA GLU A 55 5.42 -2.46 16.02
C GLU A 55 5.91 -3.90 15.75
N SER A 56 6.81 -4.41 16.59
CA SER A 56 7.29 -5.80 16.50
C SER A 56 6.19 -6.81 16.84
N ILE A 57 5.33 -6.54 17.83
CA ILE A 57 4.17 -7.38 18.15
C ILE A 57 3.19 -7.42 16.97
N ASP A 58 2.87 -6.26 16.39
CA ASP A 58 2.01 -6.17 15.21
C ASP A 58 2.62 -6.94 14.02
N ARG A 59 3.93 -6.84 13.81
CA ARG A 59 4.65 -7.63 12.80
C ARG A 59 4.54 -9.13 13.06
N VAL A 60 4.82 -9.60 14.28
CA VAL A 60 4.74 -11.04 14.61
C VAL A 60 3.32 -11.56 14.40
N THR A 61 2.30 -10.84 14.85
CA THR A 61 0.89 -11.27 14.71
C THR A 61 0.44 -11.30 13.23
N ARG A 62 0.80 -10.30 12.42
CA ARG A 62 0.44 -10.24 10.98
C ARG A 62 1.23 -11.21 10.10
N HIS A 63 2.49 -11.47 10.42
CA HIS A 63 3.37 -12.30 9.58
C HIS A 63 3.43 -13.77 10.03
N THR A 64 2.82 -14.14 11.14
CA THR A 64 2.71 -15.55 11.54
C THR A 64 1.74 -16.29 10.62
N ARG A 65 2.28 -17.15 9.76
CA ARG A 65 1.53 -17.91 8.76
C ARG A 65 1.87 -19.40 8.78
N PHE A 66 0.92 -20.25 8.42
CA PHE A 66 1.16 -21.64 8.06
C PHE A 66 0.85 -21.84 6.58
N GLY A 67 1.89 -22.07 5.77
CA GLY A 67 1.77 -21.94 4.31
C GLY A 67 1.32 -20.53 3.94
N ASN A 68 0.21 -20.42 3.20
CA ASN A 68 -0.37 -19.13 2.83
C ASN A 68 -1.42 -18.60 3.82
N LYS A 69 -1.67 -19.29 4.95
CA LYS A 69 -2.75 -18.91 5.89
C LYS A 69 -2.20 -18.12 7.07
N PRO A 70 -2.61 -16.86 7.30
CA PRO A 70 -2.31 -16.15 8.54
C PRO A 70 -2.96 -16.86 9.72
N LEU A 71 -2.31 -16.83 10.89
CA LEU A 71 -2.76 -17.57 12.07
C LEU A 71 -3.23 -16.68 13.22
N LEU A 72 -2.65 -15.49 13.37
CA LEU A 72 -2.76 -14.67 14.59
C LEU A 72 -3.31 -13.26 14.37
N ASP A 73 -3.76 -12.94 13.15
CA ASP A 73 -4.32 -11.63 12.78
C ASP A 73 -5.84 -11.52 12.98
N GLY A 74 -6.48 -12.58 13.50
CA GLY A 74 -7.92 -12.64 13.74
C GLY A 74 -8.78 -12.95 12.50
N SER A 75 -8.20 -12.95 11.29
CA SER A 75 -8.94 -13.17 10.03
C SER A 75 -9.54 -14.58 9.94
N GLN A 76 -8.91 -15.56 10.60
CA GLN A 76 -9.36 -16.95 10.63
C GLN A 76 -10.53 -17.22 11.58
N GLY A 77 -10.99 -16.21 12.33
CA GLY A 77 -12.16 -16.30 13.21
C GLY A 77 -13.49 -16.17 12.46
N ALA A 78 -13.46 -15.66 11.22
CA ALA A 78 -14.62 -15.47 10.37
C ALA A 78 -14.38 -16.10 9.00
N ALA A 79 -15.38 -16.80 8.45
CA ALA A 79 -15.34 -17.39 7.13
C ALA A 79 -16.41 -16.76 6.24
N GLY A 80 -16.06 -16.46 5.00
CA GLY A 80 -16.95 -15.88 4.00
C GLY A 80 -16.57 -16.35 2.60
N VAL A 81 -17.51 -16.24 1.67
CA VAL A 81 -17.32 -16.56 0.25
C VAL A 81 -18.00 -15.45 -0.55
N GLY A 82 -17.33 -14.94 -1.57
CA GLY A 82 -17.96 -14.03 -2.54
C GLY A 82 -18.98 -14.79 -3.37
N ASN A 83 -20.13 -14.15 -3.64
CA ASN A 83 -21.23 -14.80 -4.36
C ASN A 83 -21.01 -14.88 -5.89
N ASN A 84 -19.91 -14.35 -6.41
CA ASN A 84 -19.54 -14.38 -7.82
C ASN A 84 -18.01 -14.36 -8.01
N GLU A 85 -17.54 -14.50 -9.26
CA GLU A 85 -16.11 -14.53 -9.62
C GLU A 85 -15.40 -13.18 -9.49
N SER A 86 -16.15 -12.09 -9.37
CA SER A 86 -15.64 -10.71 -9.31
C SER A 86 -15.52 -10.16 -7.89
N VAL A 87 -15.89 -10.94 -6.86
CA VAL A 87 -15.80 -10.52 -5.46
C VAL A 87 -15.07 -11.59 -4.67
N LEU A 88 -13.98 -11.18 -4.03
CA LEU A 88 -13.18 -12.02 -3.15
C LEU A 88 -13.42 -11.63 -1.70
N PHE A 89 -13.75 -12.60 -0.85
CA PHE A 89 -13.74 -12.39 0.59
C PHE A 89 -12.29 -12.35 1.09
N MET A 90 -11.90 -11.21 1.66
CA MET A 90 -10.54 -10.97 2.16
C MET A 90 -10.42 -11.24 3.66
N GLY A 91 -11.50 -11.01 4.42
CA GLY A 91 -11.53 -11.31 5.84
C GLY A 91 -12.69 -10.62 6.56
N ALA A 92 -12.83 -10.95 7.84
CA ALA A 92 -13.78 -10.32 8.75
C ALA A 92 -13.23 -10.40 10.18
N SER A 93 -13.73 -9.56 11.08
CA SER A 93 -13.37 -9.61 12.50
C SER A 93 -14.49 -10.24 13.32
N ALA A 94 -14.24 -10.47 14.62
CA ALA A 94 -15.27 -10.92 15.55
C ALA A 94 -16.44 -9.92 15.72
N LYS A 95 -16.27 -8.67 15.26
CA LYS A 95 -17.34 -7.66 15.25
C LYS A 95 -18.25 -7.78 14.04
N THR A 96 -17.79 -8.40 12.95
CA THR A 96 -18.62 -8.66 11.77
C THR A 96 -19.75 -9.61 12.15
N ARG A 97 -21.00 -9.22 11.89
CA ARG A 97 -22.14 -10.10 12.12
C ARG A 97 -22.24 -11.11 10.99
N ALA A 98 -22.65 -12.34 11.30
CA ALA A 98 -22.89 -13.36 10.30
C ALA A 98 -23.91 -12.87 9.26
N SER A 99 -23.60 -13.06 7.98
CA SER A 99 -24.49 -12.62 6.91
C SER A 99 -25.80 -13.42 6.90
N PRO A 100 -26.89 -12.84 6.40
CA PRO A 100 -28.06 -13.61 5.98
C PRO A 100 -27.69 -14.63 4.89
N VAL A 101 -28.62 -15.55 4.58
CA VAL A 101 -28.44 -16.55 3.50
C VAL A 101 -28.16 -15.89 2.14
N GLU A 102 -28.74 -14.71 1.90
CA GLU A 102 -28.52 -13.92 0.68
C GLU A 102 -27.16 -13.20 0.64
N GLY A 103 -26.41 -13.19 1.75
CA GLY A 103 -25.15 -12.48 1.89
C GLY A 103 -25.32 -10.99 2.21
N TYR A 104 -24.20 -10.28 2.30
CA TYR A 104 -24.18 -8.82 2.30
C TYR A 104 -24.00 -8.33 0.86
N MET A 105 -24.88 -7.44 0.42
CA MET A 105 -24.76 -6.81 -0.89
C MET A 105 -23.54 -5.86 -0.90
N MET A 106 -22.69 -6.00 -1.91
CA MET A 106 -21.62 -5.04 -2.21
C MET A 106 -22.13 -4.08 -3.28
N GLU A 107 -22.08 -2.79 -2.99
CA GLU A 107 -22.45 -1.72 -3.92
C GLU A 107 -21.21 -0.86 -4.16
N VAL A 108 -20.75 -0.78 -5.41
CA VAL A 108 -19.62 0.07 -5.80
C VAL A 108 -20.16 1.37 -6.37
N THR A 109 -19.88 2.48 -5.70
CA THR A 109 -20.28 3.83 -6.12
C THR A 109 -19.21 4.54 -6.94
N ARG A 110 -17.93 4.15 -6.78
CA ARG A 110 -16.82 4.62 -7.61
C ARG A 110 -15.84 3.48 -7.84
N LEU A 111 -15.40 3.32 -9.09
CA LEU A 111 -14.33 2.38 -9.43
C LEU A 111 -12.97 2.97 -9.01
N PRO A 112 -12.01 2.13 -8.59
CA PRO A 112 -10.68 2.60 -8.31
C PRO A 112 -9.92 2.94 -9.60
N GLU A 113 -8.96 3.85 -9.47
CA GLU A 113 -8.08 4.29 -10.56
C GLU A 113 -6.61 4.25 -10.12
N LYS A 114 -5.73 4.03 -11.09
CA LYS A 114 -4.27 4.15 -10.91
C LYS A 114 -3.86 5.59 -11.14
N ALA A 115 -2.81 6.06 -10.45
CA ALA A 115 -2.15 7.30 -10.85
C ALA A 115 -1.67 7.17 -12.30
N PHE A 116 -1.96 8.18 -13.12
CA PHE A 116 -1.74 8.13 -14.56
C PHE A 116 -1.26 9.47 -15.11
N PHE A 117 -0.28 9.41 -16.01
CA PHE A 117 0.27 10.52 -16.76
C PHE A 117 0.25 10.19 -18.25
N SER A 118 -0.11 11.17 -19.08
CA SER A 118 0.05 11.09 -20.54
C SER A 118 0.51 12.44 -21.06
N ALA A 119 1.46 12.42 -21.99
CA ALA A 119 1.94 13.61 -22.67
C ALA A 119 2.48 13.25 -24.05
N GLU A 120 2.49 14.25 -24.94
CA GLU A 120 3.19 14.17 -26.21
C GLU A 120 4.71 14.08 -25.98
N LEU A 121 5.37 13.22 -26.76
CA LEU A 121 6.80 12.99 -26.74
C LEU A 121 7.25 12.65 -28.16
N ASP A 122 7.53 13.67 -28.95
CA ASP A 122 8.25 13.51 -30.22
C ASP A 122 9.77 13.65 -30.02
N ASP A 123 10.54 13.53 -31.09
CA ASP A 123 12.00 13.65 -31.05
C ASP A 123 12.45 15.07 -30.65
N ASP A 124 11.69 16.10 -31.03
CA ASP A 124 11.99 17.50 -30.71
C ASP A 124 11.82 17.76 -29.20
N ILE A 125 10.79 17.18 -28.57
CA ILE A 125 10.57 17.20 -27.12
C ILE A 125 11.64 16.37 -26.42
N ALA A 126 11.95 15.18 -26.93
CA ALA A 126 12.91 14.26 -26.32
C ALA A 126 14.36 14.77 -26.34
N GLU A 127 14.74 15.55 -27.35
CA GLU A 127 16.08 16.12 -27.47
C GLU A 127 16.42 16.99 -26.24
N GLY A 128 17.52 16.68 -25.55
CA GLY A 128 17.94 17.42 -24.35
C GLY A 128 16.99 17.29 -23.15
N LEU A 129 15.93 16.47 -23.24
CA LEU A 129 14.94 16.31 -22.19
C LEU A 129 15.59 15.77 -20.90
N ARG A 130 15.24 16.41 -19.79
CA ARG A 130 15.57 15.93 -18.45
C ARG A 130 14.28 15.92 -17.63
N ILE A 131 14.02 14.79 -16.98
CA ILE A 131 12.89 14.63 -16.06
C ILE A 131 13.35 14.00 -14.75
N SER A 132 12.57 14.24 -13.70
CA SER A 132 12.63 13.43 -12.48
C SER A 132 11.26 12.81 -12.19
N LEU A 133 11.29 11.58 -11.67
CA LEU A 133 10.12 10.86 -11.20
C LEU A 133 10.34 10.44 -9.75
N GLU A 134 9.37 10.71 -8.89
CA GLU A 134 9.38 10.32 -7.47
C GLU A 134 8.10 9.55 -7.13
N GLU A 135 8.22 8.35 -6.59
CA GLU A 135 7.12 7.50 -6.12
C GLU A 135 6.70 7.83 -4.69
N GLU A 136 5.53 7.35 -4.21
CA GLU A 136 5.05 7.62 -2.84
C GLU A 136 6.04 7.22 -1.72
N ASP A 137 6.89 6.23 -1.98
CA ASP A 137 7.88 5.71 -1.04
C ASP A 137 9.17 6.55 -0.99
N GLY A 138 9.25 7.63 -1.79
CA GLY A 138 10.40 8.54 -1.87
C GLY A 138 11.53 8.07 -2.80
N ASN A 139 11.30 7.00 -3.57
CA ASN A 139 12.24 6.58 -4.62
C ASN A 139 12.25 7.61 -5.74
N LEU A 140 13.39 8.27 -5.93
CA LEU A 140 13.60 9.29 -6.95
C LEU A 140 14.52 8.77 -8.05
N ILE A 141 14.09 8.89 -9.29
CA ILE A 141 14.94 8.72 -10.46
C ILE A 141 15.04 10.00 -11.27
N GLU A 142 16.14 10.11 -12.00
CA GLU A 142 16.34 11.19 -12.96
C GLU A 142 16.76 10.59 -14.29
N VAL A 143 16.09 11.01 -15.36
CA VAL A 143 16.34 10.53 -16.71
C VAL A 143 16.68 11.71 -17.59
N LYS A 144 17.78 11.58 -18.33
CA LYS A 144 18.26 12.60 -19.26
C LYS A 144 18.55 12.01 -20.63
N THR A 145 18.14 12.74 -21.65
CA THR A 145 18.52 12.53 -23.05
C THR A 145 19.54 13.58 -23.47
N PRO A 146 20.60 13.22 -24.20
CA PRO A 146 21.55 14.19 -24.75
C PRO A 146 20.93 15.02 -25.89
N GLU A 147 21.60 16.10 -26.27
CA GLU A 147 21.33 16.83 -27.53
C GLU A 147 21.43 15.84 -28.71
N GLY A 148 20.52 15.96 -29.68
CA GLY A 148 20.33 15.03 -30.81
C GLY A 148 19.75 13.66 -30.44
N GLY A 149 19.23 13.47 -29.22
CA GLY A 149 18.54 12.25 -28.82
C GLY A 149 17.08 12.19 -29.27
N THR A 150 16.52 10.98 -29.33
CA THR A 150 15.17 10.69 -29.84
C THR A 150 14.22 10.22 -28.73
N ALA A 151 12.92 10.23 -29.00
CA ALA A 151 11.89 9.71 -28.11
C ALA A 151 12.17 8.24 -27.74
N ILE A 152 12.50 7.38 -28.71
CA ILE A 152 12.84 5.97 -28.49
C ILE A 152 14.04 5.82 -27.52
N ASN A 153 15.06 6.66 -27.68
CA ASN A 153 16.24 6.63 -26.83
C ASN A 153 15.92 7.09 -25.39
N PHE A 154 15.05 8.10 -25.24
CA PHE A 154 14.55 8.51 -23.94
C PHE A 154 13.75 7.39 -23.29
N MET A 155 12.81 6.77 -24.02
CA MET A 155 11.97 5.66 -23.53
C MET A 155 12.80 4.48 -23.05
N SER A 156 13.79 4.07 -23.84
CA SER A 156 14.69 2.97 -23.47
C SER A 156 15.47 3.25 -22.17
N ARG A 157 15.85 4.52 -21.94
CA ARG A 157 16.52 4.94 -20.70
C ARG A 157 15.53 4.96 -19.54
N LEU A 158 14.35 5.52 -19.75
CA LEU A 158 13.29 5.62 -18.75
C LEU A 158 12.87 4.23 -18.25
N GLU A 159 12.53 3.32 -19.15
CA GLU A 159 12.19 1.93 -18.83
C GLU A 159 13.29 1.24 -18.03
N LYS A 160 14.55 1.38 -18.48
CA LYS A 160 15.70 0.80 -17.78
C LYS A 160 15.86 1.39 -16.39
N THR A 161 15.80 2.71 -16.24
CA THR A 161 16.00 3.37 -14.94
C THR A 161 14.87 3.06 -13.95
N ILE A 162 13.61 2.99 -14.41
CA ILE A 162 12.48 2.52 -13.60
C ILE A 162 12.72 1.09 -13.12
N GLY A 163 13.15 0.20 -14.02
CA GLY A 163 13.45 -1.20 -13.69
C GLY A 163 14.61 -1.36 -12.70
N ASP A 164 15.72 -0.66 -12.95
CA ASP A 164 16.94 -0.70 -12.12
C ASP A 164 16.71 -0.13 -10.71
N ALA A 165 15.86 0.90 -10.59
CA ALA A 165 15.48 1.51 -9.31
C ALA A 165 14.26 0.85 -8.65
N HIS A 166 13.66 -0.16 -9.29
CA HIS A 166 12.51 -0.90 -8.79
C HIS A 166 11.27 -0.06 -8.48
N LEU A 167 11.02 1.01 -9.24
CA LEU A 167 9.80 1.81 -9.10
C LEU A 167 8.57 0.98 -9.53
N ASN A 168 7.44 1.14 -8.84
CA ASN A 168 6.18 0.47 -9.20
C ASN A 168 5.40 1.24 -10.28
N LEU A 169 6.11 1.66 -11.31
CA LEU A 169 5.53 2.33 -12.47
C LEU A 169 5.59 1.41 -13.69
N ASP A 170 4.52 1.42 -14.47
CA ASP A 170 4.48 0.93 -15.84
C ASP A 170 4.61 2.12 -16.78
N VAL A 171 5.45 2.00 -17.79
CA VAL A 171 5.65 3.00 -18.82
C VAL A 171 5.41 2.38 -20.19
N SER A 172 4.80 3.14 -21.08
CA SER A 172 4.61 2.75 -22.47
C SER A 172 4.70 3.97 -23.38
N TYR A 173 5.04 3.73 -24.63
CA TYR A 173 5.10 4.76 -25.67
C TYR A 173 4.35 4.28 -26.90
N ASP A 174 3.46 5.14 -27.38
CA ASP A 174 2.73 4.94 -28.63
C ASP A 174 3.49 5.70 -29.73
N GLU A 175 4.16 4.97 -30.62
CA GLU A 175 4.96 5.56 -31.69
C GLU A 175 4.10 6.28 -32.74
N GLU A 176 2.86 5.82 -32.97
CA GLU A 176 1.97 6.40 -33.99
C GLU A 176 1.41 7.74 -33.55
N GLU A 177 1.06 7.85 -32.26
CA GLU A 177 0.50 9.08 -31.66
C GLU A 177 1.57 9.94 -30.99
N SER A 178 2.84 9.51 -30.98
CA SER A 178 3.93 10.12 -30.21
C SER A 178 3.55 10.39 -28.75
N GLN A 179 2.89 9.43 -28.11
CA GLN A 179 2.36 9.59 -26.75
C GLN A 179 3.13 8.74 -25.73
N LEU A 180 3.72 9.40 -24.74
CA LEU A 180 4.23 8.78 -23.53
C LEU A 180 3.09 8.57 -22.54
N LYS A 181 3.01 7.37 -21.95
CA LYS A 181 2.11 7.06 -20.84
C LYS A 181 2.89 6.46 -19.68
N ILE A 182 2.66 6.98 -18.47
CA ILE A 182 3.22 6.46 -17.22
C ILE A 182 2.05 6.19 -16.28
N SER A 183 2.02 5.02 -15.66
CA SER A 183 0.98 4.65 -14.71
C SER A 183 1.55 3.92 -13.51
N HIS A 184 0.95 4.09 -12.34
CA HIS A 184 1.28 3.28 -11.19
C HIS A 184 0.77 1.83 -11.38
N LYS A 185 1.51 0.84 -10.87
CA LYS A 185 1.14 -0.59 -11.00
C LYS A 185 -0.07 -0.96 -10.14
N GLU A 186 -0.23 -0.28 -9.02
CA GLU A 186 -1.30 -0.48 -8.06
C GLU A 186 -2.35 0.65 -8.12
N TYR A 187 -3.57 0.31 -7.71
CA TYR A 187 -4.70 1.24 -7.60
C TYR A 187 -4.70 1.92 -6.23
N GLY A 188 -5.32 3.10 -6.15
CA GLY A 188 -5.65 3.74 -4.88
C GLY A 188 -5.07 5.13 -4.69
N LEU A 189 -5.60 5.87 -3.72
CA LEU A 189 -5.21 7.25 -3.46
C LEU A 189 -3.79 7.35 -2.88
N ALA A 190 -3.39 6.35 -2.09
CA ALA A 190 -2.05 6.26 -1.52
C ALA A 190 -0.98 5.88 -2.56
N LYS A 191 -1.40 5.45 -3.76
CA LYS A 191 -0.55 4.95 -4.83
C LYS A 191 -0.36 6.03 -5.89
N GLY A 192 0.82 6.63 -5.93
CA GLY A 192 1.02 7.90 -6.63
C GLY A 192 2.47 8.18 -6.97
N PHE A 193 2.66 9.14 -7.87
CA PHE A 193 4.00 9.59 -8.23
C PHE A 193 3.97 11.06 -8.64
N SER A 194 5.12 11.72 -8.55
CA SER A 194 5.33 13.03 -9.11
C SER A 194 6.24 12.95 -10.32
N ILE A 195 5.94 13.79 -11.31
CA ILE A 195 6.79 14.02 -12.48
C ILE A 195 7.21 15.47 -12.54
N THR A 196 8.49 15.72 -12.83
CA THR A 196 9.02 17.07 -13.07
C THR A 196 9.76 17.10 -14.40
N SER A 197 9.36 17.99 -15.32
CA SER A 197 10.16 18.29 -16.53
C SER A 197 11.08 19.48 -16.27
N PHE A 198 12.31 19.40 -16.78
CA PHE A 198 13.28 20.51 -16.74
C PHE A 198 13.48 21.18 -18.10
N LYS A 199 12.54 20.98 -19.04
CA LYS A 199 12.51 21.58 -20.37
C LYS A 199 11.17 22.30 -20.59
N GLU A 200 11.23 23.51 -21.15
CA GLU A 200 10.07 24.32 -21.54
C GLU A 200 9.25 23.61 -22.62
N ASP A 201 7.92 23.75 -22.55
CA ASP A 201 6.94 23.17 -23.49
C ASP A 201 7.14 21.65 -23.74
N ALA A 202 7.64 20.94 -22.75
CA ALA A 202 7.83 19.49 -22.79
C ALA A 202 6.67 18.78 -22.04
N LEU A 203 7.00 17.80 -21.21
CA LEU A 203 5.99 16.90 -20.62
C LEU A 203 5.05 17.59 -19.62
N THR A 204 5.55 18.51 -18.79
CA THR A 204 4.77 19.17 -17.74
C THR A 204 4.52 20.63 -18.08
N GLY A 205 3.40 21.18 -17.60
CA GLY A 205 3.00 22.57 -17.89
C GLY A 205 3.89 23.64 -17.25
N GLU A 206 4.69 23.28 -16.24
CA GLU A 206 5.65 24.17 -15.59
C GLU A 206 7.02 23.48 -15.47
N VAL A 207 8.08 24.24 -15.75
CA VAL A 207 9.47 23.75 -15.73
C VAL A 207 10.01 23.73 -14.31
N GLY A 208 10.54 22.59 -13.89
CA GLY A 208 11.14 22.40 -12.58
C GLY A 208 10.14 22.33 -11.43
N VAL A 209 8.84 22.29 -11.74
CA VAL A 209 7.76 22.17 -10.75
C VAL A 209 7.22 20.74 -10.76
N PRO A 210 7.25 20.02 -9.63
CA PRO A 210 6.68 18.68 -9.56
C PRO A 210 5.16 18.69 -9.73
N GLN A 211 4.66 17.88 -10.66
CA GLN A 211 3.25 17.57 -10.82
C GLN A 211 2.95 16.25 -10.11
N LEU A 212 2.18 16.30 -9.01
CA LEU A 212 1.73 15.11 -8.28
C LEU A 212 0.52 14.48 -8.97
N LEU A 213 0.57 13.15 -9.12
CA LEU A 213 -0.49 12.33 -9.69
C LEU A 213 -0.85 11.23 -8.70
N LEU A 214 -2.15 11.11 -8.41
CA LEU A 214 -2.69 10.14 -7.47
C LEU A 214 -3.71 9.25 -8.17
N GLY A 215 -3.81 8.00 -7.73
CA GLY A 215 -4.94 7.16 -8.07
C GLY A 215 -6.19 7.51 -7.27
N LEU A 216 -7.19 6.64 -7.35
CA LEU A 216 -8.42 6.74 -6.57
C LEU A 216 -8.74 5.39 -5.96
N ASP A 217 -9.18 5.40 -4.71
CA ASP A 217 -9.70 4.20 -4.07
C ASP A 217 -11.10 3.89 -4.57
N ILE A 218 -11.45 2.60 -4.53
CA ILE A 218 -12.81 2.12 -4.69
C ILE A 218 -13.71 2.78 -3.63
N GLU A 219 -14.93 3.15 -3.99
CA GLU A 219 -15.91 3.61 -3.01
C GLU A 219 -17.16 2.74 -3.09
N GLY A 220 -17.76 2.48 -1.94
CA GLY A 220 -18.93 1.62 -1.91
C GLY A 220 -19.51 1.36 -0.52
N LYS A 221 -20.41 0.39 -0.49
CA LYS A 221 -21.13 -0.05 0.69
C LYS A 221 -21.14 -1.57 0.79
N LEU A 222 -21.20 -2.07 2.02
CA LEU A 222 -21.36 -3.48 2.34
C LEU A 222 -22.62 -3.65 3.19
N GLY A 223 -23.56 -4.47 2.73
CA GLY A 223 -24.82 -4.70 3.44
C GLY A 223 -25.65 -3.42 3.65
N GLY A 224 -25.47 -2.42 2.79
CA GLY A 224 -26.08 -1.10 2.90
C GLY A 224 -25.37 -0.12 3.85
N GLU A 225 -24.31 -0.54 4.53
CA GLU A 225 -23.49 0.30 5.40
C GLU A 225 -22.26 0.83 4.64
N SER A 226 -21.83 2.05 4.93
CA SER A 226 -20.65 2.65 4.30
C SER A 226 -19.40 1.81 4.56
N ALA A 227 -18.52 1.73 3.57
CA ALA A 227 -17.23 1.08 3.67
C ALA A 227 -16.11 2.06 3.29
N GLU A 228 -14.96 1.87 3.93
CA GLU A 228 -13.70 2.49 3.60
C GLU A 228 -13.08 1.76 2.40
N GLY A 229 -12.60 2.52 1.42
CA GLY A 229 -11.88 1.99 0.28
C GLY A 229 -10.38 2.13 0.43
N ASP A 230 -9.64 1.12 -0.02
CA ASP A 230 -8.18 1.14 -0.15
C ASP A 230 -7.78 0.39 -1.43
N GLY A 231 -7.43 1.12 -2.47
CA GLY A 231 -7.19 0.56 -3.80
C GLY A 231 -8.41 -0.22 -4.30
N LEU A 232 -8.30 -1.55 -4.38
CA LEU A 232 -9.37 -2.46 -4.81
C LEU A 232 -10.22 -2.99 -3.63
N GLU A 233 -9.77 -2.81 -2.39
CA GLU A 233 -10.42 -3.38 -1.21
C GLU A 233 -11.48 -2.42 -0.65
N LEU A 234 -12.66 -2.96 -0.31
CA LEU A 234 -13.65 -2.33 0.55
C LEU A 234 -13.64 -2.98 1.93
N LYS A 235 -13.55 -2.14 2.95
CA LYS A 235 -13.60 -2.52 4.36
C LYS A 235 -14.74 -1.81 5.08
N GLY A 236 -15.67 -2.56 5.68
CA GLY A 236 -16.70 -1.95 6.53
C GLY A 236 -16.08 -1.26 7.76
N HIS A 237 -16.55 -0.05 8.08
CA HIS A 237 -16.04 0.72 9.21
C HIS A 237 -16.20 -0.03 10.53
N SER A 238 -15.27 0.14 11.47
CA SER A 238 -15.27 -0.63 12.72
C SER A 238 -16.46 -0.36 13.65
N ASP A 239 -17.25 0.68 13.39
CA ASP A 239 -18.50 1.04 14.07
C ASP A 239 -19.77 0.62 13.31
N ASN A 240 -19.64 0.06 12.11
CA ASN A 240 -20.77 -0.54 11.39
C ASN A 240 -21.46 -1.61 12.24
N TYR A 241 -22.78 -1.67 12.16
CA TYR A 241 -23.55 -2.61 12.94
C TYR A 241 -23.40 -4.04 12.41
N MET A 242 -23.42 -4.23 11.09
CA MET A 242 -23.40 -5.56 10.46
C MET A 242 -22.03 -5.93 9.89
N THR A 243 -21.38 -4.98 9.23
CA THR A 243 -20.21 -5.21 8.38
C THR A 243 -18.90 -4.71 8.97
N ALA A 244 -18.85 -4.49 10.29
CA ALA A 244 -17.63 -4.01 10.94
C ALA A 244 -16.41 -4.87 10.61
N ASP A 245 -15.38 -4.26 10.05
CA ASP A 245 -14.12 -4.87 9.60
C ASP A 245 -14.28 -6.00 8.55
N LEU A 246 -15.44 -6.13 7.92
CA LEU A 246 -15.64 -7.00 6.76
C LEU A 246 -14.84 -6.44 5.59
N ARG A 247 -13.98 -7.26 4.99
CA ARG A 247 -13.11 -6.89 3.87
C ARG A 247 -13.42 -7.73 2.64
N VAL A 248 -13.59 -7.06 1.52
CA VAL A 248 -13.82 -7.66 0.20
C VAL A 248 -13.01 -6.91 -0.86
N ALA A 249 -12.61 -7.58 -1.94
CA ALA A 249 -11.90 -7.00 -3.08
C ALA A 249 -12.44 -7.53 -4.40
#